data_AF-A0AAD6WUC5-F1
#
_entry.id   AF-A0AAD6WUC5-F1
#
_cell.length_a   1.000
_cell.length_b   1.000
_cell.length_c   1.000
_cell.angle_alpha   90.00
_cell.angle_beta   90.00
_cell.angle_gamma   90.00
#
_symmetry.space_group_name_H-M   'P 1'
#
loop_
_entity.id
_entity.type
_entity.pdbx_description
1 polymer ?
#
loop_
_entity_poly.entity_id
_entity_poly.type
_entity_poly.pdbx_seq_one_letter_code
_entity_poly.pdbx_strand_id
1 'polypeptide(L)'
;MGEFILNVEIDDIMMPYLKQTGNMYNLCVAKKVGTDYNVVWSGNTQYLAKNKFQFEEQYQVFGGNKFGSGALVEAQTKPVNIAFGEVAVLQDTGVFQPAKDADNKKELVDSATFAVNNDYQAICIGVNGKINGKFLPIYLSRQLVTGSIELQPKVEVMVWFSNKEQTSSMIMKAAALSTTVDFTGHTTRTIRYTQADPDHPGKGKWIKL
;
A
#
# COMPACT_ATOMS: atom_id res chain seq x y z
N MET A 1 4.59 -3.72 18.23
CA MET A 1 4.68 -3.14 16.88
C MET A 1 5.51 -4.07 16.02
N GLY A 2 4.94 -4.61 14.93
CA GLY A 2 5.65 -5.54 14.05
C GLY A 2 6.52 -4.80 13.04
N GLU A 3 7.77 -5.25 12.91
CA GLU A 3 8.67 -4.88 11.82
C GLU A 3 8.76 -6.04 10.84
N PHE A 4 8.65 -5.74 9.54
CA PHE A 4 8.60 -6.72 8.48
C PHE A 4 9.61 -6.41 7.38
N ILE A 5 10.22 -7.46 6.82
CA ILE A 5 11.23 -7.37 5.77
C ILE A 5 10.79 -8.21 4.57
N LEU A 6 10.55 -7.54 3.45
CA LEU A 6 10.41 -8.17 2.14
C LEU A 6 11.72 -8.08 1.38
N ASN A 7 12.31 -9.24 1.07
CA ASN A 7 13.40 -9.34 0.12
C ASN A 7 12.83 -9.71 -1.26
N VAL A 8 13.21 -8.94 -2.28
CA VAL A 8 12.87 -9.20 -3.68
C VAL A 8 14.16 -9.42 -4.45
N GLU A 9 14.35 -10.66 -4.88
CA GLU A 9 15.43 -11.06 -5.77
C GLU A 9 14.93 -11.07 -7.21
N ILE A 10 15.80 -10.69 -8.14
CA ILE A 10 15.51 -10.67 -9.57
C ILE A 10 16.67 -11.38 -10.24
N ASP A 11 16.38 -12.41 -11.04
CA ASP A 11 17.43 -13.09 -11.79
C ASP A 11 18.10 -12.15 -12.77
N ASP A 12 19.41 -12.25 -12.89
CA ASP A 12 20.22 -11.40 -13.77
C ASP A 12 19.75 -11.46 -15.22
N ILE A 13 19.22 -12.61 -15.67
CA ILE A 13 18.66 -12.77 -17.03
C ILE A 13 17.43 -11.89 -17.26
N MET A 14 16.67 -11.52 -16.22
CA MET A 14 15.49 -10.67 -16.33
C MET A 14 15.83 -9.18 -16.32
N MET A 15 16.97 -8.79 -15.76
CA MET A 15 17.34 -7.38 -15.54
C MET A 15 17.40 -6.56 -16.85
N PRO A 16 17.99 -7.03 -17.96
CA PRO A 16 18.00 -6.27 -19.22
C PRO A 16 16.59 -6.00 -19.78
N TYR A 17 15.67 -6.96 -19.65
CA TYR A 17 14.30 -6.82 -20.15
C TYR A 17 13.48 -5.84 -19.32
N LEU A 18 13.67 -5.84 -18.00
CA LEU A 18 12.95 -4.95 -17.09
C LEU A 18 13.47 -3.50 -17.15
N LYS A 19 14.74 -3.31 -17.55
CA LYS A 19 15.41 -2.00 -17.62
C LYS A 19 15.61 -1.48 -19.04
N GLN A 20 15.07 -2.14 -20.05
CA GLN A 20 15.23 -1.70 -21.44
C GLN A 20 14.69 -0.27 -21.61
N THR A 21 15.49 0.60 -22.22
CA THR A 21 15.09 1.97 -22.55
C THR A 21 13.81 1.96 -23.40
N GLY A 22 12.81 2.75 -23.03
CA GLY A 22 11.47 2.75 -23.64
C GLY A 22 10.45 1.80 -22.98
N ASN A 23 10.90 0.86 -22.13
CA ASN A 23 10.07 -0.04 -21.33
C ASN A 23 10.62 -0.16 -19.90
N MET A 24 11.01 0.95 -19.28
CA MET A 24 11.55 0.93 -17.93
C MET A 24 10.44 0.61 -16.93
N TYR A 25 10.44 -0.62 -16.40
CA TYR A 25 9.48 -1.05 -15.40
C TYR A 25 9.89 -0.51 -14.02
N ASN A 26 8.90 -0.11 -13.23
CA ASN A 26 8.98 0.05 -11.79
C ASN A 26 8.83 -1.31 -11.11
N LEU A 27 9.64 -1.60 -10.10
CA LEU A 27 9.34 -2.61 -9.10
C LEU A 27 8.32 -2.02 -8.13
N CYS A 28 7.08 -2.50 -8.21
CA CYS A 28 5.94 -1.99 -7.46
C CYS A 28 5.61 -2.90 -6.27
N VAL A 29 5.30 -2.27 -5.14
CA VAL A 29 4.77 -2.90 -3.94
C VAL A 29 3.48 -2.18 -3.56
N ALA A 30 2.41 -2.92 -3.25
CA ALA A 30 1.19 -2.40 -2.63
C ALA A 30 0.88 -3.18 -1.36
N LYS A 31 0.36 -2.49 -0.34
CA LYS A 31 -0.12 -3.12 0.90
C LYS A 31 -1.63 -3.30 0.83
N LYS A 32 -2.11 -4.41 1.37
CA LYS A 32 -3.55 -4.71 1.41
C LYS A 32 -4.22 -3.91 2.52
N VAL A 33 -5.36 -3.30 2.23
CA VAL A 33 -6.24 -2.69 3.23
C VAL A 33 -7.64 -3.27 3.03
N GLY A 34 -8.15 -3.97 4.04
CA GLY A 34 -9.36 -4.79 3.93
C GLY A 34 -9.17 -5.90 2.89
N THR A 35 -9.79 -5.73 1.73
CA THR A 35 -9.69 -6.65 0.58
C THR A 35 -8.96 -6.04 -0.61
N ASP A 36 -8.61 -4.75 -0.57
CA ASP A 36 -8.11 -4.00 -1.71
C ASP A 36 -6.58 -3.85 -1.70
N TYR A 37 -6.03 -3.90 -2.91
CA TYR A 37 -4.77 -3.25 -3.26
C TYR A 37 -5.13 -2.15 -4.25
N ASN A 38 -5.23 -0.90 -3.78
CA ASN A 38 -5.70 0.19 -4.63
C ASN A 38 -4.74 1.38 -4.73
N VAL A 39 -3.57 1.30 -4.09
CA VAL A 39 -2.49 2.28 -4.21
C VAL A 39 -1.13 1.57 -4.28
N VAL A 40 -0.26 2.01 -5.18
CA VAL A 40 1.15 1.62 -5.19
C VAL A 40 1.87 2.29 -4.03
N TRP A 41 2.27 1.52 -3.04
CA TRP A 41 2.96 2.00 -1.85
C TRP A 41 4.39 2.43 -2.15
N SER A 42 5.07 1.69 -3.02
CA SER A 42 6.42 2.00 -3.49
C SER A 42 6.58 1.51 -4.92
N GLY A 43 6.99 2.40 -5.80
CA GLY A 43 7.41 2.11 -7.17
C GLY A 43 8.82 2.66 -7.37
N ASN A 44 9.75 1.82 -7.79
CA ASN A 44 11.15 2.19 -7.98
C ASN A 44 11.62 1.74 -9.38
N THR A 45 12.26 2.61 -10.15
CA THR A 45 12.92 2.26 -11.42
C THR A 45 14.40 1.91 -11.26
N GLN A 46 14.97 2.26 -10.12
CA GLN A 46 16.39 2.09 -9.77
C GLN A 46 16.65 0.82 -8.94
N TYR A 47 15.75 -0.18 -8.96
CA TYR A 47 16.00 -1.45 -8.27
C TYR A 47 17.25 -2.15 -8.81
N LEU A 48 17.86 -2.97 -7.97
CA LEU A 48 18.97 -3.85 -8.34
C LEU A 48 18.49 -5.30 -8.35
N ALA A 49 19.38 -6.26 -8.59
CA ALA A 49 19.05 -7.69 -8.53
C ALA A 49 18.57 -8.12 -7.13
N LYS A 50 18.97 -7.41 -6.07
CA LYS A 50 18.53 -7.62 -4.69
C LYS A 50 17.94 -6.34 -4.14
N ASN A 51 16.71 -6.41 -3.65
CA ASN A 51 15.99 -5.28 -3.09
C ASN A 51 15.44 -5.66 -1.73
N LYS A 52 15.49 -4.72 -0.79
CA LYS A 52 14.92 -4.87 0.55
C LYS A 52 13.89 -3.77 0.78
N PHE A 53 12.70 -4.18 1.21
CA PHE A 53 11.67 -3.28 1.71
C PHE A 53 11.42 -3.59 3.17
N GLN A 54 11.58 -2.59 4.03
CA GLN A 54 11.35 -2.69 5.46
C GLN A 54 10.11 -1.87 5.80
N PHE A 55 9.13 -2.48 6.45
CA PHE A 55 7.90 -1.80 6.80
C PHE A 55 7.44 -2.12 8.21
N GLU A 56 6.72 -1.16 8.79
CA GLU A 56 6.24 -1.21 10.16
C GLU A 56 4.72 -1.08 10.17
N GLU A 57 4.07 -1.65 11.18
CA GLU A 57 2.64 -1.40 11.46
C GLU A 57 2.46 -0.04 12.14
N GLN A 58 2.83 1.01 11.41
CA GLN A 58 2.59 2.40 11.75
C GLN A 58 1.78 3.04 10.64
N TYR A 59 0.68 3.70 11.01
CA TYR A 59 -0.30 4.23 10.07
C TYR A 59 -0.61 5.69 10.33
N GLN A 60 -1.04 6.37 9.27
CA GLN A 60 -1.69 7.67 9.35
C GLN A 60 -2.95 7.67 8.50
N VAL A 61 -3.92 8.50 8.87
CA VAL A 61 -5.12 8.76 8.06
C VAL A 61 -5.13 10.20 7.58
N PHE A 62 -5.76 10.43 6.43
CA PHE A 62 -5.91 11.73 5.81
C PHE A 62 -7.16 11.78 4.91
N GLY A 63 -7.66 12.98 4.63
CA GLY A 63 -8.63 13.24 3.58
C GLY A 63 -7.87 13.49 2.28
N GLY A 64 -8.27 12.81 1.21
CA GLY A 64 -7.56 12.81 -0.06
C GLY A 64 -8.40 13.27 -1.25
N ASN A 65 -7.73 13.43 -2.39
CA ASN A 65 -8.35 13.68 -3.68
C ASN A 65 -9.30 12.54 -4.10
N LYS A 66 -10.11 12.78 -5.15
CA LYS A 66 -11.02 11.76 -5.68
C LYS A 66 -10.26 10.57 -6.25
N PHE A 67 -10.74 9.37 -5.97
CA PHE A 67 -10.19 8.17 -6.57
C PHE A 67 -10.31 8.19 -8.10
N GLY A 68 -9.21 7.96 -8.81
CA GLY A 68 -9.16 7.86 -10.26
C GLY A 68 -8.01 6.97 -10.70
N SER A 69 -8.30 5.94 -11.53
CA SER A 69 -7.29 5.00 -11.99
C SER A 69 -6.10 5.72 -12.65
N GLY A 70 -4.88 5.39 -12.22
CA GLY A 70 -3.65 5.99 -12.73
C GLY A 70 -3.33 7.38 -12.17
N ALA A 71 -4.28 8.05 -11.50
CA ALA A 71 -4.00 9.29 -10.79
C ALA A 71 -3.12 9.02 -9.56
N LEU A 72 -2.44 10.06 -9.06
CA LEU A 72 -1.66 9.98 -7.84
C LEU A 72 -2.53 10.33 -6.63
N VAL A 73 -2.37 9.58 -5.55
CA VAL A 73 -2.97 9.93 -4.26
C VAL A 73 -2.32 11.20 -3.73
N GLU A 74 -3.16 12.17 -3.40
CA GLU A 74 -2.76 13.43 -2.79
C GLU A 74 -3.53 13.63 -1.49
N ALA A 75 -2.80 13.84 -0.40
CA ALA A 75 -3.39 14.25 0.87
C ALA A 75 -3.84 15.71 0.77
N GLN A 76 -5.13 15.95 1.00
CA GLN A 76 -5.74 17.28 1.02
C GLN A 76 -5.93 17.80 2.44
N THR A 77 -5.77 16.94 3.45
CA THR A 77 -5.68 17.31 4.86
C THR A 77 -4.28 17.01 5.40
N LYS A 78 -3.94 17.59 6.55
CA LYS A 78 -2.77 17.15 7.31
C LYS A 78 -3.01 15.70 7.80
N PRO A 79 -2.10 14.75 7.55
CA PRO A 79 -2.22 13.41 8.09
C PRO A 79 -2.09 13.39 9.62
N VAL A 80 -2.81 12.47 10.27
CA VAL A 80 -2.66 12.18 11.71
C VAL A 80 -2.32 10.72 11.93
N ASN A 81 -1.47 10.45 12.92
CA ASN A 81 -1.13 9.09 13.31
C ASN A 81 -2.36 8.38 13.87
N ILE A 82 -2.44 7.07 13.62
CA ILE A 82 -3.50 6.21 14.14
C ILE A 82 -2.98 4.79 14.36
N ALA A 83 -3.44 4.14 15.41
CA ALA A 83 -3.19 2.73 15.74
C ALA A 83 -4.49 1.92 15.68
N PHE A 84 -4.38 0.58 15.65
CA PHE A 84 -5.56 -0.27 15.75
C PHE A 84 -6.27 -0.06 17.10
N GLY A 85 -7.61 -0.10 17.09
CA GLY A 85 -8.47 0.25 18.22
C GLY A 85 -8.73 1.75 18.37
N GLU A 86 -8.05 2.61 17.62
CA GLU A 86 -8.25 4.06 17.67
C GLU A 86 -9.22 4.56 16.59
N VAL A 87 -9.77 5.74 16.86
CA VAL A 87 -10.66 6.49 15.99
C VAL A 87 -10.09 7.89 15.78
N ALA A 88 -10.03 8.33 14.52
CA ALA A 88 -9.73 9.71 14.17
C ALA A 88 -10.98 10.43 13.67
N VAL A 89 -11.17 11.68 14.10
CA VAL A 89 -12.31 12.50 13.69
C VAL A 89 -11.84 13.57 12.71
N LEU A 90 -12.34 13.54 11.48
CA LEU A 90 -12.23 14.63 10.52
C LEU A 90 -13.38 15.60 10.79
N GLN A 91 -13.05 16.76 11.35
CA GLN A 91 -14.04 17.77 11.71
C GLN A 91 -14.64 18.45 10.47
N ASP A 92 -15.78 19.10 10.65
CA ASP A 92 -16.46 19.96 9.67
C ASP A 92 -15.59 21.10 9.08
N THR A 93 -14.50 21.45 9.75
CA THR A 93 -13.48 22.40 9.29
C THR A 93 -12.43 21.80 8.35
N GLY A 94 -12.46 20.49 8.07
CA GLY A 94 -11.45 19.79 7.28
C GLY A 94 -10.15 19.49 8.03
N VAL A 95 -10.16 19.62 9.36
CA VAL A 95 -9.01 19.33 10.24
C VAL A 95 -9.25 18.02 10.98
N PHE A 96 -8.25 17.14 10.95
CA PHE A 96 -8.26 15.94 11.79
C PHE A 96 -7.90 16.29 13.23
N GLN A 97 -8.67 15.73 14.17
CA GLN A 97 -8.25 15.63 15.55
C GLN A 97 -7.19 14.52 15.71
N PRO A 98 -6.34 14.57 16.75
CA PRO A 98 -5.54 13.42 17.14
C PRO A 98 -6.43 12.20 17.36
N ALA A 99 -5.99 11.04 16.87
CA ALA A 99 -6.69 9.78 17.11
C ALA A 99 -6.72 9.47 18.62
N LYS A 100 -7.77 8.78 19.04
CA LYS A 100 -7.99 8.36 20.44
C LYS A 100 -8.54 6.94 20.44
N ASP A 101 -8.33 6.22 21.54
CA ASP A 101 -8.99 4.93 21.75
C ASP A 101 -10.50 5.07 21.58
N ALA A 102 -11.13 4.09 20.93
CA ALA A 102 -12.57 4.07 20.79
C ALA A 102 -13.24 4.02 22.18
N ASP A 103 -14.00 5.05 22.53
CA ASP A 103 -14.78 5.04 23.77
C ASP A 103 -15.84 3.92 23.67
N ASN A 104 -15.75 2.94 24.58
CA ASN A 104 -16.49 1.66 24.71
C ASN A 104 -18.05 1.71 24.58
N LYS A 105 -18.66 2.80 24.12
CA LYS A 105 -20.11 3.03 24.13
C LYS A 105 -20.77 3.29 22.77
N LYS A 106 -20.02 3.51 21.67
CA LYS A 106 -20.64 3.73 20.34
C LYS A 106 -19.82 3.27 19.13
N GLU A 107 -18.52 3.02 19.29
CA GLU A 107 -17.60 2.73 18.19
C GLU A 107 -16.94 1.38 18.48
N LEU A 108 -17.57 0.29 18.03
CA LEU A 108 -16.97 -1.04 18.14
C LEU A 108 -15.90 -1.18 17.04
N VAL A 109 -14.77 -0.49 17.22
CA VAL A 109 -13.59 -0.73 16.38
C VAL A 109 -12.99 -2.07 16.80
N ASP A 110 -12.97 -3.05 15.89
CA ASP A 110 -12.26 -4.30 16.10
C ASP A 110 -10.78 -3.98 16.41
N SER A 111 -10.17 -4.71 17.35
CA SER A 111 -8.76 -4.51 17.73
C SER A 111 -7.77 -4.74 16.59
N ALA A 112 -8.21 -5.28 15.45
CA ALA A 112 -7.46 -5.40 14.20
C ALA A 112 -7.72 -4.27 13.20
N THR A 113 -8.53 -3.27 13.54
CA THR A 113 -8.97 -2.17 12.67
C THR A 113 -8.77 -0.81 13.34
N PHE A 114 -8.87 0.27 12.56
CA PHE A 114 -9.07 1.62 13.08
C PHE A 114 -10.16 2.31 12.28
N ALA A 115 -10.76 3.35 12.84
CA ALA A 115 -11.86 4.06 12.20
C ALA A 115 -11.56 5.53 11.93
N VAL A 116 -12.22 6.07 10.91
CA VAL A 116 -12.30 7.50 10.66
C VAL A 116 -13.76 7.92 10.69
N ASN A 117 -14.10 8.85 11.57
CA ASN A 117 -15.39 9.53 11.56
C ASN A 117 -15.26 10.81 10.74
N ASN A 118 -16.01 10.89 9.64
CA ASN A 118 -16.02 12.05 8.79
C ASN A 118 -17.25 12.94 9.05
N ASP A 119 -17.04 14.00 9.83
CA ASP A 119 -18.01 15.09 10.09
C ASP A 119 -17.86 16.25 9.08
N TYR A 120 -16.90 16.16 8.16
CA TYR A 120 -16.79 17.06 7.01
C TYR A 120 -17.84 16.73 5.94
N GLN A 121 -17.71 17.34 4.76
CA GLN A 121 -18.40 16.90 3.56
C GLN A 121 -17.79 15.61 2.99
N ALA A 122 -18.46 15.07 1.98
CA ALA A 122 -18.04 13.87 1.27
C ALA A 122 -16.63 14.02 0.68
N ILE A 123 -15.68 13.22 1.16
CA ILE A 123 -14.27 13.20 0.73
C ILE A 123 -13.74 11.77 0.70
N CYS A 124 -12.70 11.49 -0.09
CA CYS A 124 -12.02 10.20 0.01
C CYS A 124 -11.16 10.14 1.28
N ILE A 125 -11.17 9.00 1.97
CA ILE A 125 -10.32 8.76 3.14
C ILE A 125 -9.16 7.87 2.73
N GLY A 126 -7.94 8.32 3.02
CA GLY A 126 -6.71 7.63 2.70
C GLY A 126 -5.97 7.14 3.93
N VAL A 127 -5.08 6.16 3.71
CA VAL A 127 -4.17 5.63 4.72
C VAL A 127 -2.75 5.71 4.19
N ASN A 128 -1.84 6.26 5.00
CA ASN A 128 -0.41 6.07 4.80
C ASN A 128 0.07 4.88 5.64
N GLY A 129 0.98 4.09 5.06
CA GLY A 129 1.76 3.10 5.78
C GLY A 129 3.24 3.48 5.76
N LYS A 130 3.97 3.10 6.81
CA LYS A 130 5.41 3.34 6.89
C LYS A 130 6.24 2.28 6.18
N ILE A 131 7.05 2.69 5.20
CA ILE A 131 8.00 1.87 4.47
C ILE A 131 9.34 2.59 4.34
N ASN A 132 10.44 1.90 4.60
CA ASN A 132 11.81 2.43 4.58
C ASN A 132 11.92 3.78 5.34
N GLY A 133 11.26 3.88 6.50
CA GLY A 133 11.26 5.07 7.35
C GLY A 133 10.35 6.22 6.90
N LYS A 134 9.58 6.07 5.82
CA LYS A 134 8.69 7.13 5.28
C LYS A 134 7.24 6.69 5.28
N PHE A 135 6.32 7.61 5.61
CA PHE A 135 4.90 7.42 5.42
C PHE A 135 4.52 7.71 3.96
N LEU A 136 3.94 6.71 3.30
CA LEU A 136 3.47 6.81 1.91
C LEU A 136 2.05 6.20 1.81
N PRO A 137 1.21 6.70 0.89
CA PRO A 137 -0.13 6.17 0.68
C PRO A 137 -0.13 4.66 0.38
N ILE A 138 -0.95 3.90 1.12
CA ILE A 138 -1.23 2.48 0.89
C ILE A 138 -2.68 2.24 0.46
N TYR A 139 -3.55 3.22 0.69
CA TYR A 139 -4.97 3.11 0.39
C TYR A 139 -5.61 4.48 0.19
N LEU A 140 -6.65 4.51 -0.64
CA LEU A 140 -7.60 5.62 -0.74
C LEU A 140 -9.00 5.06 -1.01
N SER A 141 -10.02 5.52 -0.29
CA SER A 141 -11.39 5.05 -0.50
C SER A 141 -11.85 5.32 -1.93
N ARG A 142 -12.49 4.32 -2.57
CA ARG A 142 -12.96 4.45 -3.97
C ARG A 142 -14.17 5.35 -4.10
N GLN A 143 -15.00 5.37 -3.05
CA GLN A 143 -16.16 6.25 -2.93
C GLN A 143 -15.82 7.39 -1.97
N LEU A 144 -16.53 8.51 -2.14
CA LEU A 144 -16.53 9.56 -1.13
C LEU A 144 -17.18 9.01 0.13
N VAL A 145 -16.58 9.29 1.27
CA VAL A 145 -17.06 8.86 2.58
C VAL A 145 -17.80 10.01 3.23
N THR A 146 -18.97 9.74 3.79
CA THR A 146 -19.70 10.60 4.73
C THR A 146 -19.98 9.75 5.98
N GLY A 147 -19.76 10.27 7.18
CA GLY A 147 -19.84 9.46 8.40
C GLY A 147 -18.62 8.56 8.57
N SER A 148 -18.81 7.38 9.15
CA SER A 148 -17.69 6.52 9.59
C SER A 148 -17.23 5.52 8.54
N ILE A 149 -15.92 5.25 8.49
CA ILE A 149 -15.30 4.15 7.75
C ILE A 149 -14.30 3.41 8.63
N GLU A 150 -14.36 2.08 8.61
CA GLU A 150 -13.38 1.20 9.24
C GLU A 150 -12.34 0.72 8.22
N LEU A 151 -11.09 0.68 8.64
CA LEU A 151 -9.94 0.40 7.79
C LEU A 151 -9.04 -0.64 8.46
N GLN A 152 -8.64 -1.64 7.66
CA GLN A 152 -7.87 -2.79 8.12
C GLN A 152 -6.62 -3.01 7.26
N PRO A 153 -5.53 -2.24 7.43
CA PRO A 153 -4.24 -2.60 6.86
C PRO A 153 -3.79 -4.01 7.30
N LYS A 154 -3.49 -4.89 6.34
CA LYS A 154 -3.04 -6.27 6.60
C LYS A 154 -1.54 -6.39 6.45
N VAL A 155 -0.95 -7.39 7.10
CA VAL A 155 0.46 -7.80 6.88
C VAL A 155 0.61 -8.65 5.61
N GLU A 156 0.02 -8.18 4.52
CA GLU A 156 0.00 -8.81 3.20
C GLU A 156 0.31 -7.76 2.15
N VAL A 157 1.26 -8.06 1.25
CA VAL A 157 1.69 -7.15 0.18
C VAL A 157 1.58 -7.83 -1.17
N MET A 158 1.37 -7.02 -2.22
CA MET A 158 1.41 -7.44 -3.61
C MET A 158 2.64 -6.84 -4.27
N VAL A 159 3.36 -7.64 -5.06
CA VAL A 159 4.58 -7.24 -5.76
C VAL A 159 4.45 -7.53 -7.25
N TRP A 160 4.82 -6.58 -8.10
CA TRP A 160 4.80 -6.73 -9.56
C TRP A 160 5.75 -5.74 -10.25
N PHE A 161 5.94 -5.91 -11.55
CA PHE A 161 6.60 -4.92 -12.40
C PHE A 161 5.56 -4.15 -13.22
N SER A 162 5.70 -2.82 -13.30
CA SER A 162 4.84 -1.97 -14.15
C SER A 162 5.59 -0.85 -14.84
N ASN A 163 5.30 -0.61 -16.11
CA ASN A 163 5.80 0.55 -16.87
C ASN A 163 4.82 1.75 -16.85
N LYS A 164 3.71 1.65 -16.10
CA LYS A 164 2.67 2.70 -16.02
C LYS A 164 2.54 3.31 -14.64
N GLU A 165 2.52 2.45 -13.62
CA GLU A 165 2.30 2.89 -12.25
C GLU A 165 3.62 3.25 -11.57
N GLN A 166 3.55 4.27 -10.72
CA GLN A 166 4.64 4.74 -9.86
C GLN A 166 4.16 4.81 -8.41
N THR A 167 5.04 5.21 -7.48
CA THR A 167 4.64 5.47 -6.09
C THR A 167 3.42 6.39 -6.03
N SER A 168 2.44 6.03 -5.19
CA SER A 168 1.16 6.71 -5.01
C SER A 168 0.17 6.62 -6.18
N SER A 169 0.48 5.90 -7.27
CA SER A 169 -0.51 5.62 -8.31
C SER A 169 -1.70 4.81 -7.76
N MET A 170 -2.91 5.27 -8.05
CA MET A 170 -4.15 4.56 -7.75
C MET A 170 -4.39 3.45 -8.77
N ILE A 171 -4.70 2.24 -8.30
CA ILE A 171 -4.91 1.05 -9.15
C ILE A 171 -6.33 0.52 -9.01
N MET A 172 -6.98 0.26 -10.15
CA MET A 172 -8.35 -0.27 -10.16
C MET A 172 -8.41 -1.75 -9.84
N LYS A 173 -7.45 -2.52 -10.35
CA LYS A 173 -7.40 -3.97 -10.25
C LYS A 173 -5.98 -4.39 -9.91
N ALA A 174 -5.85 -5.56 -9.28
CA ALA A 174 -4.56 -6.19 -9.08
C ALA A 174 -3.83 -6.39 -10.42
N ALA A 175 -2.51 -6.24 -10.41
CA ALA A 175 -1.69 -6.47 -11.59
C ALA A 175 -1.73 -7.95 -12.01
N ALA A 176 -1.87 -8.22 -13.30
CA ALA A 176 -2.04 -9.58 -13.82
C ALA A 176 -0.82 -10.50 -13.56
N LEU A 177 0.40 -9.95 -13.61
CA LEU A 177 1.65 -10.66 -13.34
C LEU A 177 2.24 -10.25 -11.97
N SER A 178 1.42 -10.37 -10.94
CA SER A 178 1.79 -10.06 -9.55
C SER A 178 1.95 -11.33 -8.71
N THR A 179 2.58 -11.18 -7.56
CA THR A 179 2.54 -12.15 -6.48
C THR A 179 2.11 -11.49 -5.18
N THR A 180 1.31 -12.19 -4.38
CA THR A 180 0.98 -11.79 -3.02
C THR A 180 1.90 -12.49 -2.02
N VAL A 181 2.31 -11.77 -0.99
CA VAL A 181 3.20 -12.22 0.07
C VAL A 181 2.53 -11.93 1.40
N ASP A 182 2.18 -13.00 2.11
CA ASP A 182 1.56 -12.97 3.44
C ASP A 182 2.64 -13.17 4.52
N PHE A 183 2.67 -12.26 5.48
CA PHE A 183 3.59 -12.22 6.62
C PHE A 183 2.96 -12.77 7.90
N THR A 184 1.76 -13.36 7.85
CA THR A 184 1.15 -14.02 9.02
C THR A 184 2.11 -15.06 9.60
N GLY A 185 2.54 -14.86 10.85
CA GLY A 185 3.49 -15.73 11.55
C GLY A 185 4.97 -15.53 11.17
N HIS A 186 5.31 -14.59 10.30
CA HIS A 186 6.69 -14.37 9.84
C HIS A 186 7.03 -12.88 9.69
N THR A 187 8.19 -12.47 10.17
CA THR A 187 8.67 -11.08 10.03
C THR A 187 9.52 -10.88 8.78
N THR A 188 10.00 -11.94 8.14
CA THR A 188 10.81 -11.86 6.92
C THR A 188 10.27 -12.81 5.86
N ARG A 189 10.20 -12.33 4.62
CA ARG A 189 9.85 -13.12 3.44
C ARG A 189 10.79 -12.78 2.30
N THR A 190 11.10 -13.79 1.48
CA THR A 190 11.88 -13.62 0.26
C THR A 190 11.08 -14.15 -0.92
N ILE A 191 11.02 -13.36 -1.98
CA ILE A 191 10.49 -13.77 -3.28
C ILE A 191 11.54 -13.54 -4.35
N ARG A 192 11.47 -14.31 -5.42
CA ARG A 192 12.34 -14.15 -6.58
C ARG A 192 11.52 -14.04 -7.86
N TYR A 193 11.93 -13.12 -8.74
CA TYR A 193 11.45 -13.03 -10.11
C TYR A 193 12.45 -13.70 -11.04
N THR A 194 12.01 -14.76 -11.70
CA THR A 194 12.85 -15.61 -12.56
C THR A 194 12.24 -15.73 -13.95
N GLN A 195 13.01 -16.21 -14.92
CA GLN A 195 12.51 -16.53 -16.24
C GLN A 195 11.42 -17.61 -16.15
N ALA A 196 10.28 -17.34 -16.77
CA ALA A 196 9.17 -18.28 -16.82
C ALA A 196 9.44 -19.41 -17.84
N ASP A 197 10.04 -19.04 -18.97
CA ASP A 197 10.27 -19.91 -20.12
C ASP A 197 11.68 -19.65 -20.69
N PRO A 198 12.61 -20.63 -20.60
CA PRO A 198 13.96 -20.54 -21.16
C PRO A 198 14.00 -20.19 -22.65
N ASP A 199 13.02 -20.65 -23.43
CA ASP A 199 12.98 -20.50 -24.88
C ASP A 199 12.33 -19.17 -25.32
N HIS A 200 11.63 -18.49 -24.41
CA HIS A 200 10.99 -17.19 -24.65
C HIS A 200 11.44 -16.15 -23.60
N PRO A 201 12.66 -15.60 -23.74
CA PRO A 201 13.19 -14.64 -22.79
C PRO A 201 12.33 -13.37 -22.73
N GLY A 202 12.16 -12.83 -21.52
CA GLY A 202 11.32 -11.64 -21.24
C GLY A 202 9.98 -11.96 -20.56
N LYS A 203 9.52 -13.22 -20.54
CA LYS A 203 8.43 -13.66 -19.66
C LYS A 203 9.00 -14.09 -18.32
N GLY A 204 8.58 -13.47 -17.23
CA GLY A 204 9.01 -13.86 -15.88
C GLY A 204 7.87 -14.42 -15.04
N LYS A 205 8.25 -15.11 -13.96
CA LYS A 205 7.36 -15.66 -12.94
C LYS A 205 7.91 -15.36 -11.56
N TRP A 206 7.01 -15.28 -10.59
CA TRP A 206 7.35 -15.13 -9.17
C TRP A 206 7.45 -16.50 -8.51
N ILE A 207 8.48 -16.68 -7.69
CA ILE A 207 8.63 -17.83 -6.79
C ILE A 207 8.78 -17.34 -5.34
N LYS A 208 8.17 -18.06 -4.40
CA LYS A 208 8.34 -17.84 -2.95
C LYS A 208 9.46 -18.75 -2.47
N LEU A 209 10.41 -18.19 -1.72
CA LEU A 209 11.55 -18.94 -1.18
C LEU A 209 11.29 -19.35 0.28
#